data_AF-A0A517VPQ1-F1
#
_entry.id   AF-A0A517VPQ1-F1
#
_cell.length_a   1.000
_cell.length_b   1.000
_cell.length_c   1.000
_cell.angle_alpha   90.00
_cell.angle_beta   90.00
_cell.angle_gamma   90.00
#
_symmetry.space_group_name_H-M   'P 1'
#
loop_
_entity.id
_entity.type
_entity.pdbx_description
1 polymer ?
#
loop_
_entity_poly.entity_id
_entity_poly.type
_entity_poly.pdbx_seq_one_letter_code
_entity_poly.pdbx_strand_id
1 'polypeptide(L)'
;MPTRDEIFDSVRETLVDALGLDDDEVVPEATLMGDLGAESIDFLDIAFRLEKAFDIKIPRGELFPENIASSDSGFVKDGVFTEAGIAELREKMPHADVESFTADPKVEKMQDLFTVEMLVNFLEARLP
;
A
#
# COMPACT_ATOMS: atom_id res chain seq x y z
N MET A 1 3.25 11.19 -19.67
CA MET A 1 2.66 10.23 -18.74
C MET A 1 3.02 8.84 -19.21
N PRO A 2 3.68 8.01 -18.37
CA PRO A 2 3.67 6.58 -18.59
C PRO A 2 2.23 6.07 -18.56
N THR A 3 1.95 5.05 -19.35
CA THR A 3 0.70 4.30 -19.31
C THR A 3 0.61 3.49 -18.01
N ARG A 4 -0.61 3.08 -17.63
CA ARG A 4 -0.82 2.23 -16.46
C ARG A 4 0.02 0.94 -16.53
N ASP A 5 0.11 0.34 -17.72
CA ASP A 5 0.91 -0.88 -17.95
C ASP A 5 2.41 -0.61 -17.71
N GLU A 6 2.94 0.52 -18.18
CA GLU A 6 4.34 0.92 -17.91
C GLU A 6 4.61 1.20 -16.42
N ILE A 7 3.62 1.76 -15.71
CA ILE A 7 3.70 1.96 -14.25
C ILE A 7 3.72 0.59 -13.56
N PHE A 8 2.80 -0.30 -13.91
CA PHE A 8 2.71 -1.64 -13.34
C PHE A 8 3.99 -2.44 -13.59
N ASP A 9 4.54 -2.41 -14.81
CA ASP A 9 5.79 -3.11 -15.13
C ASP A 9 6.97 -2.60 -14.27
N SER A 10 7.06 -1.28 -14.06
CA SER A 10 8.10 -0.68 -13.21
C SER A 10 7.88 -0.98 -11.72
N VAL A 11 6.63 -1.04 -11.26
CA VAL A 11 6.27 -1.50 -9.91
C VAL A 11 6.66 -2.96 -9.72
N ARG A 12 6.36 -3.81 -10.71
CA ARG A 12 6.73 -5.23 -10.69
C ARG A 12 8.23 -5.40 -10.56
N GLU A 13 9.01 -4.76 -11.42
CA GLU A 13 10.48 -4.81 -11.36
C GLU A 13 10.99 -4.34 -9.99
N THR A 14 10.40 -3.27 -9.44
CA THR A 14 10.77 -2.77 -8.11
C THR A 14 10.51 -3.80 -7.00
N LEU A 15 9.35 -4.47 -7.03
CA LEU A 15 8.97 -5.45 -6.01
C LEU A 15 9.81 -6.73 -6.13
N VAL A 16 10.05 -7.21 -7.35
CA VAL A 16 10.97 -8.33 -7.63
C VAL A 16 12.35 -8.06 -7.06
N ASP A 17 12.91 -6.88 -7.31
CA ASP A 17 14.24 -6.51 -6.84
C ASP A 17 14.31 -6.25 -5.32
N ALA A 18 13.22 -5.75 -4.72
CA ALA A 18 13.15 -5.45 -3.30
C ALA A 18 12.96 -6.71 -2.45
N LEU A 19 12.12 -7.64 -2.92
CA LEU A 19 11.66 -8.80 -2.16
C LEU A 19 12.32 -10.12 -2.63
N GLY A 20 13.01 -10.12 -3.76
CA GLY A 20 13.65 -11.31 -4.32
C GLY A 20 12.65 -12.33 -4.86
N LEU A 21 11.58 -11.85 -5.50
CA LEU A 21 10.46 -12.63 -6.03
C LEU A 21 10.63 -12.94 -7.52
N ASP A 22 9.81 -13.84 -8.05
CA ASP A 22 9.65 -14.03 -9.49
C ASP A 22 8.60 -13.07 -10.08
N ASP A 23 8.76 -12.68 -11.35
CA ASP A 23 7.85 -11.74 -12.04
C ASP A 23 6.38 -12.20 -12.04
N ASP A 24 6.14 -13.51 -12.07
CA ASP A 24 4.79 -14.09 -12.11
C ASP A 24 4.09 -14.12 -10.75
N GLU A 25 4.81 -13.88 -9.65
CA GLU A 25 4.22 -13.70 -8.32
C GLU A 25 3.57 -12.32 -8.15
N VAL A 26 4.05 -11.32 -8.90
CA VAL A 26 3.60 -9.93 -8.76
C VAL A 26 2.40 -9.66 -9.68
N VAL A 27 1.21 -9.92 -9.14
CA VAL A 27 -0.07 -9.61 -9.77
C VAL A 27 -0.78 -8.43 -9.06
N PRO A 28 -1.65 -7.67 -9.75
CA PRO A 28 -2.31 -6.49 -9.18
C PRO A 28 -2.98 -6.73 -7.82
N GLU A 29 -3.64 -7.87 -7.67
CA GLU A 29 -4.40 -8.23 -6.46
C GLU A 29 -3.51 -8.73 -5.31
N ALA A 30 -2.23 -9.02 -5.55
CA ALA A 30 -1.34 -9.56 -4.54
C ALA A 30 -1.13 -8.55 -3.41
N THR A 31 -1.29 -9.02 -2.18
CA THR A 31 -1.00 -8.27 -0.96
C THR A 31 0.50 -8.29 -0.69
N LEU A 32 1.06 -7.14 -0.34
CA LEU A 32 2.50 -6.99 -0.12
C LEU A 32 2.97 -7.90 1.03
N MET A 33 2.23 -7.95 2.14
CA MET A 33 2.58 -8.78 3.30
C MET A 33 2.11 -10.24 3.17
N GLY A 34 0.88 -10.46 2.69
CA GLY A 34 0.25 -11.78 2.71
C GLY A 34 0.72 -12.69 1.58
N ASP A 35 0.78 -12.16 0.35
CA ASP A 35 1.12 -12.93 -0.84
C ASP A 35 2.60 -12.79 -1.21
N LEU A 36 3.14 -11.57 -1.13
CA LEU A 36 4.52 -11.27 -1.53
C LEU A 36 5.54 -11.36 -0.39
N GLY A 37 5.08 -11.61 0.84
CA GLY A 37 5.95 -11.86 2.00
C GLY A 37 6.76 -10.66 2.49
N ALA A 38 6.38 -9.43 2.12
CA ALA A 38 7.06 -8.22 2.57
C ALA A 38 6.96 -8.05 4.09
N GLU A 39 8.08 -7.73 4.74
CA GLU A 39 8.16 -7.36 6.14
C GLU A 39 8.15 -5.83 6.29
N SER A 40 7.87 -5.32 7.50
CA SER A 40 7.79 -3.88 7.76
C SER A 40 9.04 -3.07 7.34
N ILE A 41 10.21 -3.71 7.27
CA ILE A 41 11.45 -3.06 6.81
C ILE A 41 11.44 -2.82 5.30
N ASP A 42 10.80 -3.70 4.53
CA ASP A 42 10.76 -3.67 3.06
C ASP A 42 9.92 -2.50 2.55
N PHE A 43 8.93 -2.05 3.33
CA PHE A 43 8.09 -0.88 3.00
C PHE A 43 8.94 0.39 2.80
N LEU A 44 10.02 0.54 3.58
CA LEU A 44 10.94 1.67 3.43
C LEU A 44 11.78 1.54 2.14
N ASP A 45 12.22 0.32 1.81
CA ASP A 45 13.01 0.07 0.59
C ASP A 45 12.15 0.20 -0.67
N ILE A 46 10.95 -0.37 -0.67
CA ILE A 46 9.96 -0.23 -1.76
C ILE A 46 9.65 1.24 -2.02
N ALA A 47 9.31 2.02 -0.98
CA ALA A 47 9.04 3.44 -1.14
C ALA A 47 10.24 4.20 -1.74
N PHE A 48 11.46 3.92 -1.26
CA PHE A 48 12.68 4.54 -1.77
C PHE A 48 12.98 4.16 -3.22
N ARG A 49 12.77 2.89 -3.60
CA ARG A 49 12.98 2.44 -4.99
C ARG A 49 11.95 3.03 -5.93
N LEU A 50 10.69 3.12 -5.53
CA LEU A 50 9.64 3.80 -6.31
C LEU A 50 9.96 5.29 -6.49
N GLU A 51 10.43 5.98 -5.44
CA GLU A 51 10.93 7.36 -5.57
C GLU A 51 12.00 7.48 -6.65
N LYS A 52 12.94 6.52 -6.69
CA LYS A 52 14.05 6.51 -7.65
C LYS A 52 13.62 6.15 -9.06
N ALA A 53 12.77 5.14 -9.22
CA ALA A 53 12.29 4.67 -10.52
C ALA A 53 11.49 5.76 -11.26
N PHE A 54 10.69 6.53 -10.52
CA PHE A 54 9.78 7.51 -11.08
C PHE A 54 10.24 8.97 -10.92
N ASP A 55 11.41 9.21 -10.33
CA ASP A 55 11.95 10.54 -10.00
C ASP A 55 10.94 11.43 -9.22
N ILE A 56 10.30 10.84 -8.22
CA ILE A 56 9.31 11.50 -7.34
C ILE A 56 9.81 11.57 -5.90
N LYS A 57 9.06 12.32 -5.07
CA LYS A 57 9.25 12.34 -3.61
C LYS A 57 8.04 11.75 -2.93
N ILE A 58 8.21 10.72 -2.13
CA ILE A 58 7.20 10.05 -1.32
C ILE A 58 7.57 10.28 0.15
N PRO A 59 7.02 11.32 0.79
CA PRO A 59 7.11 11.53 2.23
C PRO A 59 6.84 10.26 3.04
N ARG A 60 7.61 10.08 4.11
CA ARG A 60 7.43 8.98 5.06
C ARG A 60 6.00 9.00 5.62
N GLY A 61 5.34 7.84 5.59
CA GLY A 61 3.97 7.68 6.07
C GLY A 61 2.90 8.03 5.03
N GLU A 62 3.26 8.54 3.85
CA GLU A 62 2.28 8.88 2.80
C GLU A 62 1.80 7.62 2.07
N LEU A 63 2.73 6.81 1.56
CA LEU A 63 2.39 5.55 0.89
C LEU A 63 1.96 4.46 1.90
N PHE A 64 2.59 4.48 3.07
CA PHE A 64 2.41 3.46 4.11
C PHE A 64 2.16 4.14 5.46
N PRO A 65 0.90 4.43 5.82
CA PRO A 65 0.58 5.15 7.04
C PRO A 65 1.04 4.40 8.30
N GLU A 66 1.79 5.11 9.14
CA GLU A 66 2.23 4.59 10.43
C GLU A 66 1.20 4.90 11.53
N ASN A 67 1.09 4.02 12.53
CA ASN A 67 0.33 4.23 13.78
C ASN A 67 -1.20 4.35 13.68
N ILE A 68 -1.81 4.26 12.49
CA ILE A 68 -3.28 4.41 12.36
C ILE A 68 -4.06 3.33 13.10
N ALA A 69 -3.55 2.09 13.08
CA ALA A 69 -4.11 0.95 13.79
C ALA A 69 -3.70 0.87 15.28
N SER A 70 -2.91 1.83 15.77
CA SER A 70 -2.51 1.84 17.18
C SER A 70 -3.72 2.00 18.08
N SER A 71 -3.73 1.31 19.23
CA SER A 71 -4.82 1.47 20.23
C SER A 71 -4.91 2.88 20.80
N ASP A 72 -3.83 3.66 20.72
CA ASP A 72 -3.80 5.05 21.20
C ASP A 72 -4.34 6.07 20.18
N SER A 73 -4.66 5.64 18.94
CA SER A 73 -5.15 6.55 17.89
C SER A 73 -6.59 7.00 18.09
N GLY A 74 -7.37 6.26 18.89
CA GLY A 74 -8.83 6.45 19.01
C GLY A 74 -9.63 5.96 17.78
N PHE A 75 -8.95 5.48 16.74
CA PHE A 75 -9.58 4.99 15.50
C PHE A 75 -9.95 3.51 15.55
N VAL A 76 -9.40 2.76 16.51
CA VAL A 76 -9.63 1.34 16.70
C VAL A 76 -10.33 1.10 18.04
N LYS A 77 -11.34 0.23 18.03
CA LYS A 77 -12.02 -0.26 19.23
C LYS A 77 -12.23 -1.76 19.12
N ASP A 78 -11.84 -2.51 20.14
CA ASP A 78 -12.02 -3.97 20.23
C ASP A 78 -11.44 -4.71 19.00
N GLY A 79 -10.31 -4.23 18.46
CA GLY A 79 -9.64 -4.82 17.30
C GLY A 79 -10.28 -4.48 15.94
N VAL A 80 -11.25 -3.57 15.91
CA VAL A 80 -12.00 -3.16 14.72
C VAL A 80 -11.87 -1.65 14.53
N PHE A 81 -11.73 -1.20 13.28
CA PHE A 81 -11.77 0.23 12.97
C PHE A 81 -13.17 0.80 13.22
N THR A 82 -13.21 1.94 13.88
CA THR A 82 -14.43 2.73 14.10
C THR A 82 -14.81 3.48 12.82
N GLU A 83 -16.03 4.02 12.74
CA GLU A 83 -16.44 4.88 11.61
C GLU A 83 -15.48 6.05 11.38
N ALA A 84 -15.00 6.68 12.46
CA ALA A 84 -14.00 7.74 12.39
C ALA A 84 -12.65 7.21 11.86
N GLY A 85 -12.25 6.00 12.27
CA GLY A 85 -11.04 5.35 11.76
C GLY A 85 -11.12 4.98 10.28
N ILE A 86 -12.29 4.55 9.81
CA ILE A 86 -12.52 4.32 8.38
C ILE A 86 -12.47 5.63 7.60
N ALA A 87 -13.04 6.72 8.14
CA ALA A 87 -12.93 8.03 7.52
C ALA A 87 -11.47 8.49 7.40
N GLU A 88 -10.66 8.30 8.46
CA GLU A 88 -9.24 8.58 8.45
C GLU A 88 -8.49 7.71 7.40
N LEU A 89 -8.80 6.42 7.32
CA LEU A 89 -8.22 5.52 6.31
C LEU A 89 -8.52 6.00 4.89
N ARG A 90 -9.77 6.42 4.61
CA ARG A 90 -10.13 6.96 3.29
C ARG A 90 -9.37 8.24 2.96
N GLU A 91 -9.10 9.09 3.95
CA GLU A 91 -8.33 10.32 3.75
C GLU A 91 -6.84 10.03 3.51
N LYS A 92 -6.25 9.10 4.29
CA LYS A 92 -4.82 8.78 4.23
C LYS A 92 -4.43 7.80 3.13
N MET A 93 -5.35 6.92 2.73
CA MET A 93 -5.12 5.87 1.74
C MET A 93 -6.16 5.93 0.62
N PRO A 94 -6.26 7.04 -0.13
CA PRO A 94 -7.26 7.19 -1.19
C PRO A 94 -7.04 6.23 -2.38
N HIS A 95 -5.89 5.57 -2.44
CA HIS A 95 -5.51 4.63 -3.50
C HIS A 95 -5.72 3.16 -3.11
N ALA A 96 -6.05 2.89 -1.85
CA ALA A 96 -6.38 1.56 -1.36
C ALA A 96 -7.89 1.29 -1.47
N ASP A 97 -8.28 0.01 -1.60
CA ASP A 97 -9.68 -0.39 -1.63
C ASP A 97 -10.29 -0.45 -0.21
N VAL A 98 -10.46 0.74 0.38
CA VAL A 98 -11.06 0.88 1.72
C VAL A 98 -12.52 0.43 1.72
N GLU A 99 -13.22 0.51 0.58
CA GLU A 99 -14.62 0.10 0.49
C GLU A 99 -14.77 -1.40 0.74
N SER A 100 -13.96 -2.24 0.08
CA SER A 100 -13.96 -3.68 0.35
C SER A 100 -13.57 -4.01 1.79
N PHE A 101 -12.62 -3.27 2.37
CA PHE A 101 -12.22 -3.44 3.77
C PHE A 101 -13.35 -3.16 4.77
N THR A 102 -14.27 -2.24 4.45
CA THR A 102 -15.40 -1.92 5.36
C THR A 102 -16.34 -3.09 5.63
N ALA A 103 -16.31 -4.15 4.80
CA ALA A 103 -17.11 -5.36 5.02
C ALA A 103 -16.65 -6.18 6.24
N ASP A 104 -15.36 -6.14 6.59
CA ASP A 104 -14.81 -6.75 7.80
C ASP A 104 -13.60 -5.92 8.30
N PRO A 105 -13.83 -4.74 8.92
CA PRO A 105 -12.82 -3.72 9.15
C PRO A 105 -11.95 -4.01 10.38
N LYS A 106 -11.44 -5.24 10.48
CA LYS A 106 -10.56 -5.67 11.57
C LYS A 106 -9.14 -5.19 11.33
N VAL A 107 -8.45 -4.87 12.42
CA VAL A 107 -7.03 -4.48 12.37
C VAL A 107 -6.17 -5.55 11.73
N GLU A 108 -6.44 -6.83 11.99
CA GLU A 108 -5.70 -7.96 11.40
C GLU A 108 -5.81 -8.03 9.87
N LYS A 109 -6.85 -7.43 9.29
CA LYS A 109 -7.11 -7.35 7.85
C LYS A 109 -6.62 -6.06 7.20
N MET A 110 -6.07 -5.13 7.98
CA MET A 110 -5.55 -3.88 7.44
C MET A 110 -4.42 -4.13 6.44
N GLN A 111 -3.66 -5.21 6.63
CA GLN A 111 -2.60 -5.61 5.69
C GLN A 111 -3.12 -5.85 4.26
N ASP A 112 -4.39 -6.23 4.11
CA ASP A 112 -5.03 -6.52 2.83
C ASP A 112 -5.23 -5.24 1.98
N LEU A 113 -5.13 -4.05 2.60
CA LEU A 113 -5.17 -2.76 1.89
C LEU A 113 -3.89 -2.45 1.12
N PHE A 114 -2.78 -3.12 1.46
CA PHE A 114 -1.49 -2.90 0.82
C PHE A 114 -1.30 -3.93 -0.29
N THR A 115 -1.78 -3.59 -1.49
CA THR A 115 -1.67 -4.42 -2.70
C THR A 115 -0.74 -3.80 -3.73
N VAL A 116 -0.33 -4.60 -4.72
CA VAL A 116 0.39 -4.09 -5.90
C VAL A 116 -0.44 -3.04 -6.63
N GLU A 117 -1.74 -3.28 -6.80
CA GLU A 117 -2.68 -2.34 -7.41
C GLU A 117 -2.73 -0.99 -6.66
N MET A 118 -2.65 -1.01 -5.33
CA MET A 118 -2.59 0.23 -4.53
C MET A 118 -1.36 1.07 -4.88
N LEU A 119 -0.19 0.43 -5.06
CA LEU A 119 1.04 1.11 -5.49
C LEU A 119 0.89 1.73 -6.88
N VAL A 120 0.29 0.99 -7.82
CA VAL A 120 0.02 1.48 -9.18
C VAL A 120 -0.92 2.68 -9.15
N ASN A 121 -2.02 2.60 -8.40
CA ASN A 121 -2.98 3.69 -8.24
C ASN A 121 -2.34 4.94 -7.63
N PHE A 122 -1.48 4.77 -6.63
CA PHE A 122 -0.76 5.87 -6.00
C PHE A 122 0.18 6.57 -7.00
N LEU A 123 0.93 5.80 -7.79
CA LEU A 123 1.84 6.35 -8.78
C LEU A 123 1.10 7.01 -9.94
N GLU A 124 0.04 6.39 -10.45
CA GLU A 124 -0.80 6.95 -11.51
C GLU A 124 -1.39 8.30 -11.12
N ALA A 125 -1.83 8.46 -9.87
CA ALA A 125 -2.35 9.73 -9.37
C ALA A 125 -1.27 10.82 -9.18
N ARG A 126 -0.01 10.42 -9.01
CA ARG A 126 1.11 11.34 -8.76
C ARG A 126 1.83 11.75 -10.05
N LEU A 127 1.84 10.86 -11.04
CA LEU A 127 2.59 11.05 -12.27
C LEU A 127 1.89 12.02 -13.24
N PRO A 128 2.66 12.84 -13.96
CA PRO A 128 2.16 13.88 -14.83
C PRO A 128 1.75 13.35 -16.20
#